data_AF-E6PW58-F1
#
_entry.id   AF-E6PW58-F1
#
_cell.length_a   1.000
_cell.length_b   1.000
_cell.length_c   1.000
_cell.angle_alpha   90.00
_cell.angle_beta   90.00
_cell.angle_gamma   90.00
#
_symmetry.space_group_name_H-M   'P 1'
#
loop_
_entity.id
_entity.type
_entity.pdbx_description
1 polymer ?
#
loop_
_entity_poly.entity_id
_entity_poly.type
_entity_poly.pdbx_seq_one_letter_code
_entity_poly.pdbx_strand_id
1 'polypeptide(L)'
;MNLHEKLYSTLTPQQRAVAMFAALARRDDAECDRLNETAPVYTYRAHDLEFRRLLTSSTFMALHTALFIEPEVSRYLGCLASMAMLGLDEDVDEREFNALQDRFKGIGASVKAYWLAYSTTCADIGIDPDELLRGVGVELSEQARVLTEKDVEPEPELLASASALMRQLSGSVSTARLAAS
;
A
#
# COMPACT_ATOMS: atom_id res chain seq x y z
N MET A 1 -28.81 -12.37 -22.13
CA MET A 1 -27.97 -11.21 -21.78
C MET A 1 -28.51 -10.63 -20.50
N ASN A 2 -27.82 -10.91 -19.39
CA ASN A 2 -28.25 -10.57 -18.03
C ASN A 2 -27.95 -9.09 -17.74
N LEU A 3 -28.75 -8.41 -16.93
CA LEU A 3 -28.60 -6.95 -16.68
C LEU A 3 -27.21 -6.60 -16.12
N HIS A 4 -26.63 -7.52 -15.35
CA HIS A 4 -25.29 -7.42 -14.78
C HIS A 4 -24.17 -7.43 -15.84
N GLU A 5 -24.30 -8.21 -16.91
CA GLU A 5 -23.30 -8.25 -18.00
C GLU A 5 -23.19 -6.89 -18.72
N LYS A 6 -24.30 -6.15 -18.81
CA LYS A 6 -24.30 -4.79 -19.37
C LYS A 6 -23.62 -3.76 -18.48
N LEU A 7 -23.64 -3.93 -17.16
CA LEU A 7 -23.03 -2.98 -16.22
C LEU A 7 -21.50 -3.08 -16.21
N TYR A 8 -20.95 -4.29 -16.29
CA TYR A 8 -19.50 -4.47 -16.24
C TYR A 8 -18.82 -4.28 -17.60
N SER A 9 -19.53 -4.48 -18.71
CA SER A 9 -18.98 -4.29 -20.06
C SER A 9 -18.62 -2.84 -20.39
N THR A 10 -19.10 -1.87 -19.61
CA THR A 10 -18.74 -0.45 -19.75
C THR A 10 -17.56 -0.02 -18.89
N LEU A 11 -17.05 -0.89 -18.00
CA LEU A 11 -15.95 -0.54 -17.12
C LEU A 11 -14.62 -0.55 -17.88
N THR A 12 -13.81 0.48 -17.65
CA THR A 12 -12.42 0.47 -18.07
C THR A 12 -11.61 -0.56 -17.27
N PRO A 13 -10.45 -1.02 -17.77
CA PRO A 13 -9.56 -1.91 -17.01
C PRO A 13 -9.23 -1.38 -15.61
N GLN A 14 -9.04 -0.07 -15.47
CA GLN A 14 -8.80 0.57 -14.18
C GLN A 14 -10.01 0.51 -13.25
N GLN A 15 -11.20 0.90 -13.72
CA GLN A 15 -12.42 0.84 -12.91
C GLN A 15 -12.73 -0.59 -12.45
N ARG A 16 -12.47 -1.58 -13.31
CA ARG A 16 -12.62 -2.99 -12.96
C ARG A 16 -11.57 -3.45 -11.93
N ALA A 17 -10.33 -2.97 -12.00
CA ALA A 17 -9.32 -3.25 -10.98
C ALA A 17 -9.71 -2.67 -9.61
N VAL A 18 -10.22 -1.43 -9.58
CA VAL A 18 -10.77 -0.82 -8.36
C VAL A 18 -11.92 -1.67 -7.80
N ALA A 19 -12.89 -2.02 -8.63
CA ALA A 19 -14.02 -2.85 -8.22
C ALA A 19 -13.57 -4.24 -7.72
N MET A 20 -12.54 -4.81 -8.34
CA MET A 20 -11.97 -6.10 -7.94
C MET A 20 -11.38 -6.03 -6.53
N PHE A 21 -10.56 -5.02 -6.22
CA PHE A 21 -10.00 -4.89 -4.87
C PHE A 21 -11.07 -4.59 -3.82
N ALA A 22 -12.08 -3.79 -4.14
CA ALA A 22 -13.22 -3.57 -3.25
C ALA A 22 -14.01 -4.86 -2.99
N ALA A 23 -14.18 -5.73 -3.99
CA ALA A 23 -14.81 -7.04 -3.84
C ALA A 23 -13.95 -8.00 -3.01
N LEU A 24 -12.65 -8.08 -3.29
CA LEU A 24 -11.69 -8.89 -2.53
C LEU A 24 -11.64 -8.47 -1.06
N ALA A 25 -11.64 -7.16 -0.77
CA ALA A 25 -11.62 -6.63 0.59
C ALA A 25 -12.86 -7.04 1.42
N ARG A 26 -13.98 -7.32 0.75
CA ARG A 26 -15.24 -7.81 1.35
C ARG A 26 -15.39 -9.33 1.26
N ARG A 27 -14.43 -10.04 0.65
CA ARG A 27 -14.49 -11.49 0.36
C ARG A 27 -15.71 -11.89 -0.47
N ASP A 28 -16.09 -11.04 -1.43
CA ASP A 28 -17.17 -11.31 -2.37
C ASP A 28 -16.64 -12.04 -3.61
N ASP A 29 -16.40 -13.34 -3.46
CA ASP A 29 -15.84 -14.19 -4.52
C ASP A 29 -16.72 -14.19 -5.78
N ALA A 30 -18.04 -14.13 -5.60
CA ALA A 30 -18.98 -14.11 -6.71
C ALA A 30 -18.87 -12.82 -7.54
N GLU A 31 -18.63 -11.67 -6.90
CA GLU A 31 -18.34 -10.42 -7.61
C GLU A 31 -16.97 -10.46 -8.30
N CYS A 32 -15.97 -11.07 -7.65
CA CYS A 32 -14.65 -11.25 -8.26
C CYS A 32 -14.72 -12.10 -9.54
N ASP A 33 -15.48 -13.19 -9.52
CA ASP A 33 -15.69 -14.03 -10.71
C ASP A 33 -16.37 -13.26 -11.83
N ARG A 34 -17.45 -12.50 -11.51
CA ARG A 34 -18.11 -11.63 -12.50
C ARG A 34 -17.16 -10.60 -13.10
N LEU A 35 -16.34 -9.94 -12.28
CA LEU A 35 -15.36 -8.97 -12.77
C LEU A 35 -14.28 -9.65 -13.63
N ASN A 36 -13.82 -10.85 -13.28
CA ASN A 36 -12.85 -11.59 -14.10
C ASN A 36 -13.42 -12.03 -15.45
N GLU A 37 -14.71 -12.37 -15.52
CA GLU A 37 -15.38 -12.86 -16.72
C GLU A 37 -15.83 -11.74 -17.68
N THR A 38 -15.80 -10.49 -17.24
CA THR A 38 -16.33 -9.33 -18.00
C THR A 38 -15.28 -8.64 -18.89
N ALA A 39 -14.17 -9.33 -19.20
CA ALA A 39 -13.23 -8.88 -20.23
C ALA A 39 -13.95 -8.75 -21.59
N PRO A 40 -13.73 -7.67 -22.38
CA PRO A 40 -14.38 -7.49 -23.67
C PRO A 40 -14.15 -8.70 -24.60
N VAL A 41 -15.22 -9.40 -24.95
CA VAL A 41 -15.16 -10.59 -25.80
C VAL A 41 -15.34 -10.16 -27.26
N TYR A 42 -14.22 -9.94 -27.97
CA TYR A 42 -14.23 -9.95 -29.43
C TYR A 42 -14.10 -11.40 -29.95
N THR A 43 -13.98 -11.57 -31.27
CA THR A 43 -13.86 -12.87 -31.98
C THR A 43 -12.71 -13.76 -31.47
N TYR A 44 -11.82 -13.24 -30.62
CA TYR A 44 -10.76 -13.95 -29.91
C TYR A 44 -10.74 -13.55 -28.43
N ARG A 45 -10.53 -14.51 -27.51
CA ARG A 45 -10.26 -14.24 -26.09
C ARG A 45 -8.87 -13.61 -25.96
N ALA A 46 -8.76 -12.29 -26.11
CA ALA A 46 -7.57 -11.58 -25.68
C ALA A 46 -7.63 -11.43 -24.15
N HIS A 47 -6.57 -11.84 -23.45
CA HIS A 47 -6.43 -11.52 -22.04
C HIS A 47 -6.38 -10.00 -21.90
N ASP A 48 -7.18 -9.43 -21.01
CA ASP A 48 -7.09 -8.00 -20.70
C ASP A 48 -5.79 -7.73 -19.94
N LEU A 49 -4.73 -7.48 -20.71
CA LEU A 49 -3.36 -7.34 -20.19
C LEU A 49 -3.23 -6.14 -19.28
N GLU A 50 -3.98 -5.07 -19.54
CA GLU A 50 -3.95 -3.87 -18.71
C GLU A 50 -4.60 -4.13 -17.35
N PHE A 51 -5.77 -4.77 -17.32
CA PHE A 51 -6.41 -5.18 -16.08
C PHE A 51 -5.51 -6.12 -15.27
N ARG A 52 -4.92 -7.13 -15.91
CA ARG A 52 -3.99 -8.07 -15.24
C ARG A 52 -2.75 -7.36 -14.71
N ARG A 53 -2.18 -6.43 -15.49
CA ARG A 53 -1.04 -5.60 -15.06
C ARG A 53 -1.41 -4.78 -13.83
N LEU A 54 -2.58 -4.13 -13.82
CA LEU A 54 -3.05 -3.32 -12.70
C LEU A 54 -3.27 -4.16 -11.44
N LEU A 55 -3.85 -5.36 -11.56
CA LEU A 55 -3.97 -6.28 -10.43
C LEU A 55 -2.61 -6.65 -9.86
N THR A 56 -1.69 -7.15 -10.70
CA THR A 56 -0.37 -7.61 -10.27
C THR A 56 0.46 -6.46 -9.65
N SER A 57 0.48 -5.30 -10.29
CA SER A 57 1.22 -4.12 -9.79
C SER A 57 0.69 -3.64 -8.44
N SER A 58 -0.64 -3.51 -8.31
CA SER A 58 -1.27 -3.08 -7.06
C SER A 58 -1.04 -4.09 -5.94
N THR A 59 -1.08 -5.40 -6.24
CA THR A 59 -0.74 -6.44 -5.27
C THR A 59 0.71 -6.30 -4.78
N PHE A 60 1.68 -6.11 -5.68
CA PHE A 60 3.07 -5.91 -5.26
C PHE A 60 3.25 -4.65 -4.42
N MET A 61 2.56 -3.56 -4.77
CA MET A 61 2.59 -2.32 -4.02
C MET A 61 2.11 -2.51 -2.57
N ALA A 62 1.00 -3.24 -2.39
CA ALA A 62 0.43 -3.53 -1.08
C ALA A 62 1.33 -4.45 -0.23
N LEU A 63 1.80 -5.56 -0.83
CA LEU A 63 2.70 -6.49 -0.15
C LEU A 63 4.01 -5.82 0.26
N HIS A 64 4.58 -5.00 -0.63
CA HIS A 64 5.81 -4.27 -0.34
C HIS A 64 5.61 -3.28 0.81
N THR A 65 4.47 -2.59 0.86
CA THR A 65 4.15 -1.65 1.95
C THR A 65 4.04 -2.39 3.28
N ALA A 66 3.35 -3.52 3.32
CA ALA A 66 3.20 -4.33 4.52
C ALA A 66 4.54 -4.90 5.02
N LEU A 67 5.35 -5.43 4.10
CA LEU A 67 6.68 -5.97 4.41
C LEU A 67 7.65 -4.90 4.92
N PHE A 68 7.43 -3.63 4.59
CA PHE A 68 8.22 -2.54 5.13
C PHE A 68 7.70 -2.09 6.51
N ILE A 69 6.40 -1.85 6.64
CA ILE A 69 5.82 -1.23 7.84
C ILE A 69 5.87 -2.16 9.06
N GLU A 70 5.51 -3.44 8.93
CA GLU A 70 5.41 -4.33 10.10
C GLU A 70 6.75 -4.56 10.83
N PRO A 71 7.88 -4.76 10.14
CA PRO A 71 9.18 -4.81 10.82
C PRO A 71 9.56 -3.48 11.50
N GLU A 72 9.21 -2.33 10.92
CA GLU A 72 9.46 -1.03 11.55
C GLU A 72 8.63 -0.83 12.81
N VAL A 73 7.38 -1.29 12.82
CA VAL A 73 6.53 -1.30 14.02
C VAL A 73 7.18 -2.12 15.14
N SER A 74 7.73 -3.29 14.80
CA SER A 74 8.46 -4.12 15.78
C SER A 74 9.68 -3.39 16.36
N ARG A 75 10.43 -2.65 15.53
CA ARG A 75 11.56 -1.81 15.98
C ARG A 75 11.09 -0.64 16.85
N TYR A 76 9.97 -0.02 16.50
CA TYR A 76 9.37 1.06 17.27
C TYR A 76 8.99 0.60 18.69
N LEU A 77 8.31 -0.55 18.79
CA LEU A 77 7.95 -1.15 20.08
C LEU A 77 9.18 -1.55 20.88
N GLY A 78 10.21 -2.07 20.21
CA GLY A 78 11.50 -2.35 20.84
C GLY A 78 12.15 -1.10 21.45
N CYS A 79 12.20 0.01 20.69
CA CYS A 79 12.72 1.28 21.21
C CYS A 79 11.89 1.81 22.38
N LEU A 80 10.56 1.71 22.31
CA LEU A 80 9.67 2.10 23.40
C LEU A 80 9.93 1.29 24.68
N ALA A 81 10.07 -0.03 24.56
CA ALA A 81 10.40 -0.91 25.68
C ALA A 81 11.78 -0.58 26.28
N SER A 82 12.79 -0.35 25.43
CA SER A 82 14.13 0.05 25.89
C SER A 82 14.11 1.39 26.64
N MET A 83 13.40 2.40 26.12
CA MET A 83 13.24 3.68 26.82
C MET A 83 12.54 3.51 28.18
N ALA A 84 11.51 2.66 28.24
CA ALA A 84 10.81 2.39 29.49
C ALA A 84 11.72 1.71 30.52
N MET A 85 12.55 0.76 30.09
CA MET A 85 13.51 0.08 30.97
C MET A 85 14.60 1.03 31.48
N LEU A 86 15.15 1.86 30.60
CA LEU A 86 16.14 2.88 30.97
C LEU A 86 15.54 3.92 31.92
N GLY A 87 14.30 4.34 31.72
CA GLY A 87 13.63 5.29 32.62
C GLY A 87 13.34 4.77 34.03
N LEU A 88 13.50 3.46 34.27
CA LEU A 88 13.44 2.86 35.61
C LEU A 88 14.81 2.81 36.30
N ASP A 89 15.89 3.07 35.57
CA ASP A 89 17.25 3.14 36.12
C ASP A 89 17.53 4.54 36.64
N GLU A 90 17.97 4.65 37.90
CA GLU A 90 18.29 5.93 38.53
C GLU A 90 19.60 6.53 37.99
N ASP A 91 20.48 5.70 37.41
CA ASP A 91 21.80 6.09 36.89
C ASP A 91 21.85 6.13 35.35
N VAL A 92 20.72 6.45 34.70
CA VAL A 92 20.63 6.44 33.23
C VAL A 92 21.62 7.40 32.57
N ASP A 93 22.32 6.93 31.53
CA ASP A 93 23.11 7.81 30.66
C ASP A 93 22.16 8.60 29.75
N GLU A 94 22.08 9.92 29.97
CA GLU A 94 21.30 10.83 29.14
C GLU A 94 21.63 10.72 27.65
N ARG A 95 22.87 10.40 27.28
CA ARG A 95 23.26 10.24 25.87
C ARG A 95 22.63 9.01 25.26
N GLU A 96 22.59 7.91 26.00
CA GLU A 96 21.95 6.67 25.55
C GLU A 96 20.44 6.86 25.40
N PHE A 97 19.81 7.52 26.38
CA PHE A 97 18.39 7.82 26.33
C PHE A 97 18.03 8.72 25.14
N ASN A 98 18.79 9.79 24.90
CA ASN A 98 18.57 10.69 23.77
C ASN A 98 18.76 9.98 22.42
N ALA A 99 19.78 9.14 22.28
CA ALA A 99 20.00 8.35 21.06
C ALA A 99 18.82 7.39 20.77
N LEU A 100 18.26 6.76 21.81
CA LEU A 100 17.06 5.93 21.69
C LEU A 100 15.83 6.74 21.30
N GLN A 101 15.65 7.93 21.89
CA GLN A 101 14.55 8.82 21.56
C GLN A 101 14.62 9.29 20.10
N ASP A 102 15.81 9.63 19.60
CA ASP A 102 16.00 10.03 18.21
C ASP A 102 15.72 8.88 17.25
N ARG A 103 16.16 7.65 17.58
CA ARG A 103 15.83 6.46 16.81
C ARG A 103 14.31 6.19 16.80
N PHE A 104 13.65 6.35 17.93
CA PHE A 104 12.20 6.20 18.05
C PHE A 104 11.44 7.21 17.17
N LYS A 105 11.86 8.47 17.15
CA LYS A 105 11.30 9.50 16.26
C LYS A 105 11.54 9.15 14.79
N GLY A 106 12.77 8.73 14.45
CA GLY A 106 13.16 8.33 13.10
C GLY A 106 12.27 7.23 12.54
N ILE A 107 12.02 6.16 13.31
CA ILE A 107 11.16 5.05 12.87
C ILE A 107 9.74 5.54 12.57
N GLY A 108 9.17 6.41 13.42
CA GLY A 108 7.85 7.00 13.17
C GLY A 108 7.79 7.80 11.87
N ALA A 109 8.81 8.63 11.62
CA ALA A 109 8.93 9.40 10.39
C ALA A 109 9.10 8.49 9.15
N SER A 110 9.82 7.37 9.27
CA SER A 110 10.00 6.42 8.19
C SER A 110 8.71 5.65 7.85
N VAL A 111 7.96 5.19 8.85
CA VAL A 111 6.64 4.56 8.65
C VAL A 111 5.67 5.55 7.98
N LYS A 112 5.66 6.81 8.43
CA LYS A 112 4.82 7.86 7.83
C LYS A 112 5.17 8.10 6.37
N ALA A 113 6.47 8.22 6.06
CA ALA A 113 6.95 8.42 4.70
C ALA A 113 6.49 7.30 3.76
N TYR A 114 6.61 6.05 4.19
CA TYR A 114 6.21 4.89 3.40
C TYR A 114 4.69 4.81 3.18
N TRP A 115 3.92 5.03 4.25
CA TRP A 115 2.47 5.05 4.16
C TRP A 115 1.95 6.18 3.26
N LEU A 116 2.54 7.37 3.34
CA LEU A 116 2.16 8.49 2.50
C LEU A 116 2.46 8.22 1.02
N ALA A 117 3.62 7.65 0.71
CA ALA A 117 3.96 7.24 -0.66
C ALA A 117 2.97 6.21 -1.21
N TYR A 118 2.63 5.20 -0.40
CA TYR A 118 1.67 4.16 -0.74
C TYR A 118 0.27 4.72 -0.98
N SER A 119 -0.29 5.40 0.03
CA SER A 119 -1.66 5.95 -0.01
C SER A 119 -1.86 6.99 -1.11
N THR A 120 -0.85 7.83 -1.37
CA THR A 120 -0.89 8.78 -2.50
C THR A 120 -0.94 8.03 -3.83
N THR A 121 -0.11 7.00 -4.00
CA THR A 121 -0.11 6.21 -5.24
C THR A 121 -1.41 5.43 -5.42
N CYS A 122 -1.99 4.91 -4.33
CA CYS A 122 -3.33 4.31 -4.32
C CYS A 122 -4.41 5.31 -4.76
N ALA A 123 -4.37 6.54 -4.24
CA ALA A 123 -5.30 7.59 -4.62
C ALA A 123 -5.18 7.96 -6.11
N ASP A 124 -3.95 8.02 -6.65
CA ASP A 124 -3.70 8.30 -8.08
C ASP A 124 -4.32 7.23 -9.01
N ILE A 125 -4.37 5.97 -8.56
CA ILE A 125 -5.00 4.87 -9.30
C ILE A 125 -6.49 4.68 -8.96
N GLY A 126 -7.02 5.46 -8.01
CA GLY A 126 -8.42 5.42 -7.58
C GLY A 126 -8.77 4.23 -6.68
N ILE A 127 -7.79 3.65 -6.01
CA ILE A 127 -7.97 2.51 -5.10
C ILE A 127 -7.83 3.00 -3.65
N ASP A 128 -8.71 2.54 -2.77
CA ASP A 128 -8.55 2.77 -1.33
C ASP A 128 -7.38 1.92 -0.79
N PRO A 129 -6.41 2.51 -0.07
CA PRO A 129 -5.22 1.79 0.41
C PRO A 129 -5.57 0.64 1.35
N ASP A 130 -6.63 0.75 2.13
CA ASP A 130 -7.04 -0.27 3.09
C ASP A 130 -7.84 -1.40 2.44
N GLU A 131 -8.66 -1.08 1.45
CA GLU A 131 -9.27 -2.09 0.59
C GLU A 131 -8.22 -2.87 -0.18
N LEU A 132 -7.16 -2.21 -0.68
CA LEU A 132 -6.11 -2.90 -1.40
C LEU A 132 -5.32 -3.87 -0.49
N LEU A 133 -4.91 -3.43 0.70
CA LEU A 133 -4.26 -4.31 1.68
C LEU A 133 -5.14 -5.51 2.05
N ARG A 134 -6.41 -5.26 2.43
CA ARG A 134 -7.35 -6.34 2.76
C ARG A 134 -7.62 -7.26 1.58
N GLY A 135 -7.71 -6.71 0.38
CA GLY A 135 -7.93 -7.46 -0.86
C GLY A 135 -6.79 -8.43 -1.19
N VAL A 136 -5.56 -8.14 -0.75
CA VAL A 136 -4.43 -9.07 -0.85
C VAL A 136 -4.26 -9.98 0.37
N GLY A 137 -5.22 -9.93 1.31
CA GLY A 137 -5.19 -10.74 2.53
C GLY A 137 -4.23 -10.21 3.61
N VAL A 138 -3.86 -8.94 3.54
CA VAL A 138 -3.01 -8.29 4.54
C VAL A 138 -3.81 -7.33 5.39
N GLU A 139 -3.64 -7.43 6.70
CA GLU A 139 -4.15 -6.47 7.67
C GLU A 139 -2.96 -5.92 8.46
N LEU A 140 -2.80 -4.60 8.42
CA LEU A 140 -1.80 -3.93 9.24
C LEU A 140 -2.17 -4.07 10.73
N SER A 141 -1.18 -4.30 11.57
CA SER A 141 -1.34 -4.34 13.02
C SER A 141 -1.93 -3.03 13.56
N GLU A 142 -2.61 -3.09 14.70
CA GLU A 142 -3.17 -1.89 15.35
C GLU A 142 -2.08 -0.84 15.62
N GLN A 143 -0.88 -1.30 15.98
CA GLN A 143 0.27 -0.43 16.21
C GLN A 143 0.76 0.22 14.91
N ALA A 144 0.75 -0.50 13.79
CA ALA A 144 1.00 0.09 12.48
C ALA A 144 0.00 1.20 12.16
N ARG A 145 -1.30 0.98 12.42
CA ARG A 145 -2.36 1.99 12.21
C ARG A 145 -2.12 3.26 13.01
N VAL A 146 -1.81 3.12 14.29
CA VAL A 146 -1.47 4.25 15.15
C VAL A 146 -0.28 5.04 14.58
N LEU A 147 0.75 4.35 14.05
CA LEU A 147 1.92 5.00 13.48
C LEU A 147 1.66 5.69 12.14
N THR A 148 0.84 5.11 11.27
CA THR A 148 0.52 5.71 9.98
C THR A 148 -0.37 6.94 10.13
N GLU A 149 -1.24 6.97 11.15
CA GLU A 149 -2.11 8.09 11.48
C GLU A 149 -1.41 9.18 12.29
N LYS A 150 -0.32 8.83 13.00
CA LYS A 150 0.43 9.77 13.85
C LYS A 150 0.82 11.04 13.08
N ASP A 151 0.67 12.18 13.74
CA ASP A 151 1.13 13.47 13.23
C ASP A 151 2.63 13.62 13.48
N VAL A 152 3.42 13.10 12.53
CA VAL A 152 4.88 13.17 12.50
C VAL A 152 5.27 13.57 11.09
N GLU A 153 6.23 14.47 10.96
CA GLU A 153 6.78 14.86 9.67
C GLU A 153 7.49 13.66 9.03
N PRO A 154 7.16 13.27 7.79
CA PRO A 154 7.79 12.13 7.14
C PRO A 154 9.25 12.44 6.82
N GLU A 155 10.09 11.42 6.88
CA GLU A 155 11.48 11.53 6.46
C GLU A 155 11.55 11.85 4.95
N PRO A 156 12.09 13.00 4.53
CA PRO A 156 11.90 13.52 3.17
C PRO A 156 12.60 12.69 2.10
N GLU A 157 13.83 12.23 2.36
CA GLU A 157 14.59 11.41 1.42
C GLU A 157 13.94 10.04 1.21
N LEU A 158 13.47 9.43 2.31
CA LEU A 158 12.74 8.17 2.25
C LEU A 158 11.39 8.33 1.56
N LEU A 159 10.66 9.42 1.81
CA LEU A 159 9.39 9.71 1.13
C LEU A 159 9.60 9.83 -0.38
N ALA A 160 10.64 10.54 -0.81
CA ALA A 160 10.97 10.68 -2.23
C ALA A 160 11.31 9.32 -2.87
N SER A 161 12.16 8.52 -2.21
CA SER A 161 12.55 7.19 -2.66
C SER A 161 11.37 6.21 -2.71
N ALA A 162 10.56 6.15 -1.65
CA ALA A 162 9.37 5.33 -1.57
C ALA A 162 8.34 5.74 -2.63
N SER A 163 8.12 7.04 -2.85
CA SER A 163 7.22 7.53 -3.89
C SER A 163 7.67 7.12 -5.29
N ALA A 164 8.98 7.18 -5.57
CA ALA A 164 9.53 6.71 -6.84
C ALA A 164 9.31 5.20 -7.03
N LEU A 165 9.54 4.40 -5.98
CA LEU A 165 9.30 2.97 -5.99
C LEU A 165 7.82 2.64 -6.21
N MET A 166 6.89 3.27 -5.49
CA MET A 166 5.46 3.00 -5.64
C MET A 166 4.96 3.34 -7.04
N ARG A 167 5.46 4.42 -7.65
CA ARG A 167 5.21 4.74 -9.07
C ARG A 167 5.76 3.69 -10.02
N GLN A 168 6.98 3.20 -9.76
CA GLN A 168 7.56 2.12 -10.56
C GLN A 168 6.72 0.84 -10.45
N LEU A 169 6.30 0.48 -9.24
CA LEU A 169 5.46 -0.69 -8.97
C LEU A 169 4.08 -0.58 -9.64
N SER A 170 3.43 0.59 -9.57
CA SER A 170 2.15 0.84 -10.26
C SER A 170 2.26 0.88 -11.79
N GLY A 171 3.49 0.83 -12.32
CA GLY A 171 3.78 0.85 -13.76
C GLY A 171 3.63 2.22 -14.42
N SER A 172 3.58 3.30 -13.63
CA SER A 172 3.47 4.68 -14.13
C SER A 172 4.77 5.21 -14.76
N VAL A 173 5.90 4.50 -14.60
CA VAL A 173 7.20 4.89 -15.19
C VAL A 173 7.35 4.46 -16.66
N SER A 174 6.55 3.51 -17.15
CA SER A 174 6.72 2.96 -18.52
C SER A 174 6.01 3.76 -19.62
N THR A 175 4.92 4.46 -19.31
CA THR A 175 4.14 5.20 -20.31
C THR A 175 4.83 6.48 -20.80
N ALA A 176 5.64 7.12 -19.97
CA ALA A 176 6.35 8.35 -20.35
C ALA A 176 7.47 8.14 -21.40
N ARG A 177 8.05 6.93 -21.49
CA ARG A 177 9.08 6.62 -22.51
C ARG A 177 8.52 6.16 -23.85
N LEU A 178 7.29 5.64 -23.88
CA LEU A 178 6.63 5.20 -25.12
C LEU A 178 5.86 6.33 -25.82
N ALA A 179 5.52 7.42 -25.12
CA ALA A 179 4.91 8.60 -25.72
C ALA A 179 5.92 9.59 -26.33
N ALA A 180 7.22 9.33 -26.17
CA ALA A 180 8.33 10.19 -26.64
C ALA A 180 9.12 9.56 -27.80
N SER A 181 8.62 8.46 -28.38
CA SER A 181 9.18 7.71 -29.51
C SER A 181 8.14 7.53 -30.60
#